data_AF-A0A5B1R3E3-F1
#
_entry.id   AF-A0A5B1R3E3-F1
#
_cell.length_a   1.000
_cell.length_b   1.000
_cell.length_c   1.000
_cell.angle_alpha   90.00
_cell.angle_beta   90.00
_cell.angle_gamma   90.00
#
_symmetry.space_group_name_H-M   'P 1'
#
loop_
_entity.id
_entity.type
_entity.pdbx_description
1 polymer ?
#
loop_
_entity_poly.entity_id
_entity_poly.type
_entity_poly.pdbx_seq_one_letter_code
_entity_poly.pdbx_strand_id
1 'polypeptide(L)'
;MDSFNPFHLKTAKQSVSSTGIWLFCLNFPLHLRFLEENVCFVGVVPGPGKPSLDQINHVLDLIVDVFQDFWVPGVHYTRTFKKEFGRLAQAILIASLSDMLAARQAAGLSSSTSRRFCTGCGLEIRDIENIDKKSWPPRTAAEHVRCAIKWRDAVSEEERDAAFEEHGVRWSPLLRLPYWNPIHFTVTETSHLFFLGLVAHHCRKAFRIDRSSRVHFSSISARILISAALVRNISSCKRLWNG
;
A
#
# COMPACT_ATOMS: atom_id res chain seq x y z
N MET A 1 5.94 -1.67 -3.83
CA MET A 1 5.51 -2.22 -5.14
C MET A 1 5.06 -1.06 -5.99
N ASP A 2 5.48 -1.03 -7.25
CA ASP A 2 5.10 0.04 -8.18
C ASP A 2 4.98 -0.48 -9.60
N SER A 3 4.05 0.09 -10.36
CA SER A 3 3.77 -0.26 -11.74
C SER A 3 4.54 0.65 -12.70
N PHE A 4 5.27 0.05 -13.64
CA PHE A 4 6.02 0.78 -14.67
C PHE A 4 5.69 0.25 -16.07
N ASN A 5 5.87 1.08 -17.09
CA ASN A 5 5.72 0.68 -18.49
C ASN A 5 7.08 0.18 -19.02
N PRO A 6 7.23 -1.12 -19.34
CA PRO A 6 8.51 -1.70 -19.76
C PRO A 6 8.98 -1.23 -21.15
N PHE A 7 8.10 -0.65 -21.98
CA PHE A 7 8.44 -0.22 -23.33
C PHE A 7 8.83 1.26 -23.44
N HIS A 8 8.82 1.98 -22.31
CA HIS A 8 8.85 3.45 -22.23
C HIS A 8 7.69 4.08 -23.04
N LEU A 9 7.38 5.36 -22.80
CA LEU A 9 6.26 6.05 -23.46
C LEU A 9 6.49 6.19 -24.98
N LYS A 10 6.20 5.14 -25.75
CA LYS A 10 6.07 5.25 -27.21
C LYS A 10 4.67 5.75 -27.52
N THR A 11 4.61 6.71 -28.42
CA THR A 11 3.45 7.50 -28.90
C THR A 11 2.25 6.66 -29.42
N ALA A 12 2.33 5.33 -29.38
CA ALA A 12 1.28 4.39 -29.76
C ALA A 12 0.67 3.75 -28.51
N LYS A 13 -0.60 4.10 -28.24
CA LYS A 13 -1.67 3.57 -27.37
C LYS A 13 -1.59 2.17 -26.68
N GLN A 14 -0.46 1.50 -26.53
CA GLN A 14 -0.38 0.25 -25.77
C GLN A 14 -0.02 0.54 -24.30
N SER A 15 -1.02 0.47 -23.43
CA SER A 15 -0.84 0.55 -21.98
C SER A 15 -0.39 -0.81 -21.44
N VAL A 16 0.88 -1.14 -21.64
CA VAL A 16 1.50 -2.31 -21.01
C VAL A 16 2.05 -1.87 -19.65
N SER A 17 1.64 -2.55 -18.59
CA SER A 17 2.12 -2.31 -17.22
C SER A 17 2.75 -3.57 -16.66
N SER A 18 3.92 -3.44 -16.03
CA SER A 18 4.56 -4.48 -15.22
C SER A 18 4.72 -3.96 -13.80
N THR A 19 4.58 -4.84 -12.80
CA THR A 19 4.72 -4.42 -11.38
C THR A 19 6.04 -4.91 -10.81
N GLY A 20 6.87 -3.99 -10.35
CA GLY A 20 8.11 -4.33 -9.63
C GLY A 20 7.89 -4.42 -8.13
N ILE A 21 8.64 -5.32 -7.48
CA ILE A 21 8.69 -5.47 -6.04
C ILE A 21 10.13 -5.24 -5.59
N TRP A 22 10.27 -4.33 -4.63
CA TRP A 22 11.54 -3.97 -4.02
C TRP A 22 11.42 -4.07 -2.50
N LEU A 23 12.51 -4.47 -1.85
CA LEU A 23 12.67 -4.49 -0.41
C LEU A 23 13.63 -3.39 0.01
N PHE A 24 13.26 -2.70 1.09
CA PHE A 24 14.09 -1.66 1.70
C PHE A 24 14.56 -2.14 3.08
N CYS A 25 15.86 -2.07 3.33
CA CYS A 25 16.41 -2.40 4.63
C CYS A 25 16.15 -1.25 5.62
N LEU A 26 15.27 -1.49 6.60
CA LEU A 26 14.90 -0.46 7.58
C LEU A 26 16.01 -0.14 8.58
N ASN A 27 17.06 -0.98 8.67
CA ASN A 27 18.24 -0.73 9.50
C ASN A 27 19.10 0.43 8.96
N PHE A 28 18.93 0.82 7.69
CA PHE A 28 19.62 1.98 7.15
C PHE A 28 18.96 3.31 7.58
N PRO A 29 19.77 4.36 7.83
CA PRO A 29 19.30 5.73 7.95
C PRO A 29 18.43 6.14 6.75
N LEU A 30 17.46 7.03 6.99
CA LEU A 30 16.48 7.44 5.97
C LEU A 30 17.11 7.93 4.67
N HIS A 31 18.21 8.68 4.77
CA HIS A 31 18.92 9.25 3.61
C HIS A 31 19.70 8.20 2.78
N LEU A 32 19.93 7.00 3.31
CA LEU A 32 20.60 5.90 2.60
C LEU A 32 19.61 4.84 2.11
N ARG A 33 18.48 4.69 2.79
CA ARG A 33 17.51 3.61 2.57
C ARG A 33 16.98 3.53 1.13
N PHE A 34 16.81 4.66 0.47
CA PHE A 34 16.21 4.76 -0.85
C PHE A 34 17.23 4.99 -1.97
N LEU A 35 18.53 4.93 -1.66
CA LEU A 35 19.57 4.96 -2.68
C LEU A 35 19.55 3.66 -3.48
N GLU A 36 19.75 3.75 -4.79
CA GLU A 36 19.62 2.61 -5.71
C GLU A 36 20.49 1.42 -5.30
N GLU A 37 21.69 1.66 -4.77
CA GLU A 37 22.60 0.63 -4.26
C GLU A 37 22.11 -0.11 -3.00
N ASN A 38 21.15 0.46 -2.26
CA ASN A 38 20.63 -0.09 -1.01
C ASN A 38 19.22 -0.68 -1.14
N VAL A 39 18.66 -0.69 -2.36
CA VAL A 39 17.34 -1.26 -2.66
C VAL A 39 17.51 -2.66 -3.24
N CYS A 40 16.86 -3.65 -2.63
CA CYS A 40 16.89 -5.03 -3.13
C CYS A 40 15.69 -5.26 -4.05
N PHE A 41 15.93 -5.47 -5.34
CA PHE A 41 14.90 -5.92 -6.27
C PHE A 41 14.64 -7.41 -6.09
N VAL A 42 13.38 -7.78 -5.83
CA VAL A 42 13.03 -9.18 -5.48
C VAL A 42 12.12 -9.85 -6.49
N GLY A 43 11.48 -9.10 -7.38
CA GLY A 43 10.65 -9.72 -8.40
C GLY A 43 9.90 -8.74 -9.27
N VAL A 44 9.42 -9.27 -10.39
CA VAL A 44 8.51 -8.60 -11.31
C VAL A 44 7.28 -9.47 -11.51
N VAL A 45 6.11 -8.84 -11.44
CA VAL A 45 4.87 -9.44 -11.92
C VAL A 45 4.70 -9.00 -13.38
N PRO A 46 4.78 -9.93 -14.35
CA PRO A 46 4.76 -9.59 -15.76
C PRO A 46 3.40 -9.03 -16.20
N GLY A 47 3.43 -8.04 -17.09
CA GLY A 47 2.25 -7.50 -17.78
C GLY A 47 1.67 -8.45 -18.84
N PRO A 48 0.71 -8.00 -19.68
CA PRO A 48 0.55 -6.60 -20.11
C PRO A 48 -0.49 -5.77 -19.33
N GLY A 49 -1.38 -6.40 -18.57
CA GLY A 49 -2.39 -5.70 -17.75
C GLY A 49 -1.92 -5.40 -16.33
N LYS A 50 -2.81 -4.81 -15.51
CA LYS A 50 -2.62 -4.88 -14.06
C LYS A 50 -2.57 -6.37 -13.68
N PRO A 51 -1.66 -6.76 -12.76
CA PRO A 51 -1.53 -8.17 -12.40
C PRO A 51 -2.89 -8.70 -11.99
N SER A 52 -3.23 -9.90 -12.47
CA SER A 52 -4.41 -10.59 -11.97
C SER A 52 -4.25 -10.77 -10.46
N LEU A 53 -5.39 -10.88 -9.78
CA LEU A 53 -5.44 -10.89 -8.32
C LEU A 53 -4.64 -12.06 -7.72
N ASP A 54 -4.44 -13.14 -8.48
CA ASP A 54 -3.65 -14.32 -8.09
C ASP A 54 -2.19 -14.29 -8.57
N GLN A 55 -1.88 -13.58 -9.66
CA GLN A 55 -0.51 -13.52 -10.18
C GLN A 55 0.48 -12.90 -9.19
N ILE A 56 0.02 -11.90 -8.44
CA ILE A 56 0.84 -11.27 -7.39
C ILE A 56 1.14 -12.25 -6.25
N ASN A 57 0.24 -13.20 -6.00
CA ASN A 57 0.42 -14.18 -4.92
C ASN A 57 1.61 -15.09 -5.20
N HIS A 58 1.83 -15.51 -6.45
CA HIS A 58 2.99 -16.34 -6.80
C HIS A 58 4.33 -15.68 -6.46
N VAL A 59 4.46 -14.38 -6.68
CA VAL A 59 5.70 -13.65 -6.35
C VAL A 59 5.78 -13.39 -4.85
N LEU A 60 4.66 -13.07 -4.21
CA LEU A 60 4.59 -12.89 -2.76
C LEU A 60 4.91 -14.19 -2.01
N ASP A 61 4.53 -15.35 -2.54
CA ASP A 61 4.81 -16.65 -1.93
C ASP A 61 6.31 -16.88 -1.80
N LEU A 62 7.08 -16.60 -2.86
CA LEU A 62 8.56 -16.71 -2.83
C LEU A 62 9.18 -15.80 -1.77
N ILE A 63 8.67 -14.57 -1.63
CA ILE A 63 9.15 -13.62 -0.63
C ILE A 63 8.81 -14.14 0.77
N VAL A 64 7.57 -14.57 0.97
CA VAL A 64 7.09 -15.04 2.27
C VAL A 64 7.84 -16.29 2.72
N ASP A 65 8.10 -17.24 1.83
CA ASP A 65 8.86 -18.46 2.13
C ASP A 65 10.24 -18.11 2.71
N VAL A 66 10.95 -17.18 2.06
CA VAL A 66 12.24 -16.69 2.56
C VAL A 66 12.09 -16.06 3.95
N PHE A 67 11.11 -15.17 4.15
CA PHE A 67 10.94 -14.46 5.43
C PHE A 67 10.41 -15.35 6.57
N GLN A 68 9.85 -16.52 6.27
CA GLN A 68 9.52 -17.51 7.29
C GLN A 68 10.78 -18.11 7.91
N ASP A 69 11.77 -18.47 7.09
CA ASP A 69 13.07 -18.99 7.56
C ASP A 69 13.82 -17.96 8.42
N PHE A 70 13.66 -16.66 8.11
CA PHE A 70 14.31 -15.57 8.84
C PHE A 70 13.65 -15.19 10.17
N TRP A 71 12.44 -15.67 10.49
CA TRP A 71 11.72 -15.26 11.69
C TRP A 71 12.23 -15.93 12.96
N VAL A 72 11.98 -17.24 13.11
CA VAL A 72 12.41 -18.03 14.27
C VAL A 72 12.76 -19.45 13.81
N PRO A 73 14.00 -19.93 14.04
CA PRO A 73 15.09 -19.27 14.78
C PRO A 73 15.81 -18.16 14.00
N GLY A 74 15.65 -18.09 12.67
CA GLY A 74 16.44 -17.26 11.77
C GLY A 74 17.44 -18.09 10.94
N VAL A 75 18.16 -17.43 10.04
CA VAL A 75 19.11 -18.07 9.13
C VAL A 75 20.53 -17.95 9.66
N HIS A 76 21.23 -19.08 9.80
CA HIS A 76 22.63 -19.09 10.23
C HIS A 76 23.57 -18.97 9.04
N TYR A 77 24.35 -17.89 9.00
CA TYR A 77 25.45 -17.75 8.05
C TYR A 77 26.72 -18.32 8.68
N THR A 78 27.37 -19.26 7.99
CA THR A 78 28.61 -19.92 8.46
C THR A 78 29.79 -18.97 8.57
N ARG A 79 29.80 -17.89 7.78
CA ARG A 79 30.82 -16.83 7.80
C ARG A 79 30.26 -15.52 7.28
N THR A 80 30.68 -14.40 7.87
CA THR A 80 30.44 -13.05 7.35
C THR A 80 31.74 -12.24 7.39
N PHE A 81 31.81 -11.10 6.69
CA PHE A 81 33.02 -10.26 6.65
C PHE A 81 33.57 -9.90 8.04
N LYS A 82 32.70 -9.62 9.02
CA LYS A 82 33.10 -9.26 10.39
C LYS A 82 33.08 -10.43 11.38
N LYS A 83 32.58 -11.61 10.99
CA LYS A 83 32.41 -12.77 11.90
C LYS A 83 32.82 -14.05 11.17
N GLU A 84 34.04 -14.51 11.43
CA GLU A 84 34.61 -15.69 10.81
C GLU A 84 33.89 -16.99 11.19
N PHE A 85 33.44 -17.09 12.44
CA PHE A 85 32.66 -18.22 12.96
C PHE A 85 31.15 -18.09 12.71
N GLY A 86 30.76 -17.24 11.76
CA GLY A 86 29.38 -17.08 11.38
C GLY A 86 28.54 -16.21 12.32
N ARG A 87 27.26 -16.09 11.99
CA ARG A 87 26.26 -15.37 12.78
C ARG A 87 24.84 -15.79 12.40
N LEU A 88 23.96 -15.84 13.39
CA LEU A 88 22.52 -15.91 13.17
C LEU A 88 22.01 -14.55 12.67
N ALA A 89 21.24 -14.56 11.59
CA ALA A 89 20.55 -13.40 11.05
C ALA A 89 19.05 -13.64 11.12
N GLN A 90 18.35 -12.63 11.65
CA GLN A 90 16.90 -12.59 11.68
C GLN A 90 16.44 -11.40 10.84
N ALA A 91 15.33 -11.58 10.13
CA ALA A 91 14.72 -10.55 9.34
C ALA A 91 13.19 -10.67 9.41
N ILE A 92 12.52 -9.53 9.37
CA ILE A 92 11.07 -9.45 9.34
C ILE A 92 10.61 -8.53 8.23
N LEU A 93 9.49 -8.89 7.60
CA LEU A 93 8.82 -8.04 6.64
C LEU A 93 7.79 -7.17 7.38
N ILE A 94 8.06 -5.86 7.50
CA ILE A 94 7.22 -4.97 8.32
C ILE A 94 6.09 -4.33 7.52
N ALA A 95 6.34 -3.75 6.36
CA ALA A 95 5.30 -2.99 5.67
C ALA A 95 5.38 -3.16 4.14
N SER A 96 4.21 -3.33 3.53
CA SER A 96 4.03 -3.20 2.10
C SER A 96 3.72 -1.74 1.78
N LEU A 97 4.70 -1.06 1.16
CA LEU A 97 4.58 0.30 0.66
C LEU A 97 4.24 0.25 -0.82
N SER A 98 3.07 0.76 -1.18
CA SER A 98 2.60 0.79 -2.56
C SER A 98 1.45 1.76 -2.75
N ASP A 99 1.12 2.08 -3.99
CA ASP A 99 -0.08 2.87 -4.28
C ASP A 99 -1.35 2.20 -3.71
N MET A 100 -2.46 2.95 -3.70
CA MET A 100 -3.73 2.50 -3.12
C MET A 100 -4.24 1.17 -3.69
N LEU A 101 -3.93 0.89 -4.96
CA LEU A 101 -4.46 -0.25 -5.68
C LEU A 101 -3.58 -1.48 -5.46
N ALA A 102 -2.27 -1.35 -5.65
CA ALA A 102 -1.31 -2.40 -5.41
C ALA A 102 -1.32 -2.82 -3.93
N ALA A 103 -1.49 -1.87 -2.99
CA ALA A 103 -1.60 -2.18 -1.56
C ALA A 103 -2.78 -3.10 -1.28
N ARG A 104 -3.95 -2.80 -1.89
CA ARG A 104 -5.15 -3.63 -1.76
C ARG A 104 -4.98 -4.99 -2.42
N GLN A 105 -4.39 -5.03 -3.62
CA GLN A 105 -4.15 -6.29 -4.33
C GLN A 105 -3.23 -7.23 -3.54
N ALA A 106 -2.11 -6.70 -3.03
CA ALA A 106 -1.15 -7.46 -2.24
C ALA A 106 -1.73 -7.90 -0.89
N ALA A 107 -2.57 -7.09 -0.27
CA ALA A 107 -3.22 -7.40 1.00
C ALA A 107 -4.51 -8.23 0.87
N GLY A 108 -4.95 -8.55 -0.35
CA GLY A 108 -6.21 -9.27 -0.57
C GLY A 108 -7.47 -8.47 -0.22
N LEU A 109 -7.43 -7.13 -0.32
CA LEU A 109 -8.55 -6.25 -0.01
C LEU A 109 -9.35 -5.87 -1.25
N SER A 110 -10.64 -5.61 -1.07
CA SER A 110 -11.53 -5.09 -2.10
C SER A 110 -11.19 -3.67 -2.53
N SER A 111 -11.71 -3.26 -3.69
CA SER A 111 -11.41 -1.96 -4.30
C SER A 111 -11.87 -0.79 -3.43
N SER A 112 -11.31 0.40 -3.68
CA SER A 112 -11.74 1.66 -3.03
C SER A 112 -13.18 2.07 -3.32
N THR A 113 -13.85 1.43 -4.28
CA THR A 113 -15.24 1.71 -4.65
C THR A 113 -16.20 0.60 -4.23
N SER A 114 -15.69 -0.45 -3.57
CA SER A 114 -16.50 -1.56 -3.06
C SER A 114 -17.25 -1.18 -1.79
N ARG A 115 -18.24 -2.00 -1.39
CA ARG A 115 -18.97 -1.84 -0.13
C ARG A 115 -18.01 -1.67 1.06
N ARG A 116 -16.94 -2.47 1.12
CA ARG A 116 -15.87 -2.42 2.13
C ARG A 116 -14.64 -1.67 1.60
N PHE A 117 -14.76 -0.36 1.42
CA PHE A 117 -13.73 0.45 0.75
C PHE A 117 -12.46 0.72 1.58
N CYS A 118 -12.58 0.75 2.91
CA CYS A 118 -11.52 1.19 3.82
C CYS A 118 -10.58 0.05 4.20
N THR A 119 -9.27 0.31 4.18
CA THR A 119 -8.25 -0.68 4.60
C THR A 119 -8.10 -0.77 6.12
N GLY A 120 -8.46 0.30 6.85
CA GLY A 120 -8.25 0.42 8.30
C GLY A 120 -9.48 0.26 9.19
N CYS A 121 -10.70 0.41 8.65
CA CYS A 121 -11.94 0.26 9.41
C CYS A 121 -12.99 -0.55 8.64
N GLY A 122 -14.09 -0.89 9.32
CA GLY A 122 -15.21 -1.65 8.76
C GLY A 122 -16.35 -0.78 8.19
N LEU A 123 -16.17 0.53 8.07
CA LEU A 123 -17.19 1.44 7.53
C LEU A 123 -17.54 1.08 6.08
N GLU A 124 -18.82 1.16 5.75
CA GLU A 124 -19.29 0.91 4.38
C GLU A 124 -19.24 2.16 3.53
N ILE A 125 -19.09 2.03 2.21
CA ILE A 125 -18.95 3.17 1.30
C ILE A 125 -20.18 4.10 1.30
N ARG A 126 -21.37 3.56 1.60
CA ARG A 126 -22.59 4.37 1.77
C ARG A 126 -22.49 5.37 2.93
N ASP A 127 -21.65 5.06 3.92
CA ASP A 127 -21.45 5.83 5.14
C ASP A 127 -20.13 6.62 5.09
N ILE A 128 -19.53 6.81 3.90
CA ILE A 128 -18.22 7.46 3.72
C ILE A 128 -18.15 8.89 4.28
N GLU A 129 -19.30 9.58 4.34
CA GLU A 129 -19.43 10.93 4.90
C GLU A 129 -19.41 10.97 6.43
N ASN A 130 -19.45 9.81 7.10
CA ASN A 130 -19.35 9.73 8.55
C ASN A 130 -17.92 10.03 9.00
N ILE A 131 -17.69 11.25 9.47
CA ILE A 131 -16.40 11.72 10.00
C ILE A 131 -16.17 11.42 11.49
N ASP A 132 -17.17 10.89 12.22
CA ASP A 132 -17.03 10.54 13.63
C ASP A 132 -16.32 9.20 13.79
N LYS A 133 -14.99 9.26 13.93
CA LYS A 133 -14.12 8.08 14.10
C LYS A 133 -14.54 7.13 15.23
N LYS A 134 -15.20 7.62 16.28
CA LYS A 134 -15.62 6.78 17.41
C LYS A 134 -16.75 5.82 17.03
N SER A 135 -17.54 6.19 16.02
CA SER A 135 -18.65 5.38 15.51
C SER A 135 -18.20 4.31 14.50
N TRP A 136 -16.95 4.36 14.04
CA TRP A 136 -16.48 3.47 12.97
C TRP A 136 -16.26 2.05 13.48
N PRO A 137 -16.84 1.03 12.82
CA PRO A 137 -16.59 -0.36 13.18
C PRO A 137 -15.09 -0.67 13.09
N PRO A 138 -14.48 -1.27 14.13
CA PRO A 138 -13.09 -1.64 14.09
C PRO A 138 -12.86 -2.77 13.09
N ARG A 139 -11.69 -2.76 12.43
CA ARG A 139 -11.22 -3.90 11.63
C ARG A 139 -10.07 -4.55 12.37
N THR A 140 -10.20 -5.83 12.70
CA THR A 140 -9.17 -6.56 13.44
C THR A 140 -8.38 -7.48 12.52
N ALA A 141 -7.10 -7.71 12.85
CA ALA A 141 -6.27 -8.66 12.11
C ALA A 141 -6.83 -10.09 12.18
N ALA A 142 -7.35 -10.50 13.35
CA ALA A 142 -7.93 -11.82 13.54
C ALA A 142 -9.15 -12.06 12.63
N GLU A 143 -10.04 -11.07 12.53
CA GLU A 143 -11.20 -11.16 11.63
C GLU A 143 -10.79 -11.14 10.17
N HIS A 144 -9.82 -10.30 9.80
CA HIS A 144 -9.26 -10.30 8.45
C HIS A 144 -8.72 -11.68 8.07
N VAL A 145 -7.91 -12.30 8.92
CA VAL A 145 -7.35 -13.64 8.69
C VAL A 145 -8.47 -14.68 8.57
N ARG A 146 -9.48 -14.63 9.46
CA ARG A 146 -10.63 -15.54 9.41
C ARG A 146 -11.39 -15.43 8.08
N CYS A 147 -11.69 -14.22 7.62
CA CYS A 147 -12.35 -14.00 6.33
C CYS A 147 -11.50 -14.45 5.15
N ALA A 148 -10.19 -14.20 5.19
CA ALA A 148 -9.25 -14.62 4.16
C ALA A 148 -9.14 -16.15 4.05
N ILE A 149 -9.13 -16.86 5.19
CA ILE A 149 -9.14 -18.32 5.26
C ILE A 149 -10.47 -18.88 4.72
N LYS A 150 -11.61 -18.30 5.15
CA LYS A 150 -12.94 -18.67 4.64
C LYS A 150 -13.01 -18.55 3.12
N TRP A 151 -12.44 -17.49 2.56
CA TRP A 151 -12.35 -17.30 1.10
C TRP A 151 -11.43 -18.35 0.45
N ARG A 152 -10.25 -18.62 1.02
CA ARG A 152 -9.29 -19.59 0.47
C ARG A 152 -9.88 -21.00 0.41
N ASP A 153 -10.52 -21.41 1.50
CA ASP A 153 -11.00 -22.77 1.74
C ASP A 153 -12.42 -23.02 1.19
N ALA A 154 -13.07 -21.98 0.63
CA ALA A 154 -14.33 -22.13 -0.09
C ALA A 154 -14.18 -23.07 -1.29
N VAL A 155 -15.20 -23.90 -1.51
CA VAL A 155 -15.15 -25.04 -2.45
C VAL A 155 -15.42 -24.58 -3.87
N SER A 156 -16.36 -23.65 -4.05
CA SER A 156 -16.74 -23.13 -5.36
C SER A 156 -16.31 -21.69 -5.58
N GLU A 157 -16.22 -21.28 -6.85
CA GLU A 157 -15.92 -19.89 -7.21
C GLU A 157 -17.05 -18.96 -6.77
N GLU A 158 -18.29 -19.40 -6.83
CA GLU A 158 -19.46 -18.64 -6.35
C GLU A 158 -19.40 -18.40 -4.83
N GLU A 159 -18.96 -19.39 -4.04
CA GLU A 159 -18.77 -19.24 -2.60
C GLU A 159 -17.65 -18.24 -2.29
N ARG A 160 -16.57 -18.24 -3.08
CA ARG A 160 -15.48 -17.28 -2.99
C ARG A 160 -15.95 -15.87 -3.29
N ASP A 161 -16.70 -15.69 -4.37
CA ASP A 161 -17.22 -14.40 -4.77
C ASP A 161 -18.22 -13.85 -3.74
N ALA A 162 -19.10 -14.70 -3.21
CA ALA A 162 -20.02 -14.32 -2.14
C ALA A 162 -19.27 -13.89 -0.87
N ALA A 163 -18.25 -14.64 -0.44
CA ALA A 163 -17.44 -14.29 0.72
C ALA A 163 -16.65 -12.98 0.51
N PHE A 164 -16.15 -12.77 -0.70
CA PHE A 164 -15.43 -11.55 -1.05
C PHE A 164 -16.36 -10.33 -1.10
N GLU A 165 -17.57 -10.46 -1.63
CA GLU A 165 -18.55 -9.37 -1.66
C GLU A 165 -19.04 -9.01 -0.24
N GLU A 166 -19.21 -10.01 0.62
CA GLU A 166 -19.66 -9.82 2.00
C GLU A 166 -18.62 -9.06 2.85
N HIS A 167 -17.36 -9.52 2.80
CA HIS A 167 -16.29 -9.11 3.72
C HIS A 167 -15.23 -8.19 3.08
N GLY A 168 -15.11 -8.15 1.76
CA GLY A 168 -14.08 -7.40 1.03
C GLY A 168 -12.66 -7.89 1.30
N VAL A 169 -12.50 -9.19 1.63
CA VAL A 169 -11.21 -9.82 1.96
C VAL A 169 -11.08 -11.14 1.21
N ARG A 170 -9.91 -11.39 0.65
CA ARG A 170 -9.48 -12.66 0.09
C ARG A 170 -8.11 -13.06 0.66
N TRP A 171 -7.64 -14.24 0.27
CA TRP A 171 -6.33 -14.73 0.68
C TRP A 171 -5.18 -13.90 0.12
N SER A 172 -4.14 -13.72 0.95
CA SER A 172 -2.84 -13.20 0.56
C SER A 172 -1.75 -14.04 1.21
N PRO A 173 -0.68 -14.42 0.49
CA PRO A 173 0.48 -15.10 1.05
C PRO A 173 1.08 -14.42 2.28
N LEU A 174 0.98 -13.09 2.37
CA LEU A 174 1.51 -12.31 3.50
C LEU A 174 0.92 -12.76 4.85
N LEU A 175 -0.30 -13.32 4.85
CA LEU A 175 -0.95 -13.87 6.04
C LEU A 175 -0.30 -15.14 6.57
N ARG A 176 0.61 -15.78 5.82
CA ARG A 176 1.40 -16.92 6.32
C ARG A 176 2.53 -16.48 7.27
N LEU A 177 2.86 -15.19 7.32
CA LEU A 177 3.86 -14.66 8.26
C LEU A 177 3.21 -14.49 9.64
N PRO A 178 3.71 -15.16 10.71
CA PRO A 178 3.06 -15.18 12.03
C PRO A 178 2.87 -13.80 12.69
N TYR A 179 3.73 -12.85 12.33
CA TYR A 179 3.75 -11.50 12.88
C TYR A 179 3.03 -10.47 11.99
N TRP A 180 2.51 -10.87 10.82
CA TRP A 180 1.96 -9.93 9.86
C TRP A 180 0.58 -9.42 10.29
N ASN A 181 0.46 -8.10 10.40
CA ASN A 181 -0.83 -7.44 10.66
C ASN A 181 -1.31 -6.70 9.40
N PRO A 182 -2.34 -7.21 8.70
CA PRO A 182 -2.81 -6.62 7.43
C PRO A 182 -3.40 -5.22 7.59
N ILE A 183 -3.75 -4.79 8.81
CA ILE A 183 -4.31 -3.45 9.06
C ILE A 183 -3.19 -2.42 9.20
N HIS A 184 -2.09 -2.78 9.86
CA HIS A 184 -0.98 -1.86 10.10
C HIS A 184 0.12 -1.93 9.05
N PHE A 185 0.28 -3.10 8.40
CA PHE A 185 1.40 -3.35 7.50
C PHE A 185 1.04 -3.15 6.02
N THR A 186 -0.21 -2.86 5.71
CA THR A 186 -0.66 -2.43 4.38
C THR A 186 -0.68 -0.90 4.32
N VAL A 187 0.44 -0.30 3.92
CA VAL A 187 0.64 1.14 3.93
C VAL A 187 0.49 1.69 2.51
N THR A 188 -0.47 2.59 2.33
CA THR A 188 -0.61 3.34 1.07
C THR A 188 0.47 4.42 0.98
N GLU A 189 1.19 4.43 -0.13
CA GLU A 189 2.33 5.31 -0.37
C GLU A 189 1.90 6.77 -0.54
N THR A 190 2.59 7.66 0.16
CA THR A 190 2.22 9.07 0.27
C THR A 190 2.42 9.84 -1.02
N SER A 191 3.37 9.45 -1.89
CA SER A 191 3.69 10.26 -3.07
C SER A 191 2.54 10.25 -4.08
N HIS A 192 2.01 9.06 -4.39
CA HIS A 192 0.83 8.93 -5.25
C HIS A 192 -0.43 9.56 -4.65
N LEU A 193 -0.64 9.40 -3.33
CA LEU A 193 -1.81 9.96 -2.65
C LEU A 193 -1.75 11.49 -2.56
N PHE A 194 -0.60 12.05 -2.19
CA PHE A 194 -0.43 13.47 -1.91
C PHE A 194 -0.11 14.28 -3.17
N PHE A 195 0.95 13.95 -3.89
CA PHE A 195 1.38 14.77 -5.05
C PHE A 195 0.48 14.53 -6.27
N LEU A 196 0.22 13.28 -6.62
CA LEU A 196 -0.61 12.95 -7.79
C LEU A 196 -2.11 13.02 -7.51
N GLY A 197 -2.54 12.76 -6.27
CA GLY A 197 -3.92 12.85 -5.86
C GLY A 197 -4.29 14.25 -5.37
N LEU A 198 -3.92 14.55 -4.12
CA LEU A 198 -4.41 15.73 -3.39
C LEU A 198 -4.01 17.06 -4.04
N VAL A 199 -2.73 17.24 -4.35
CA VAL A 199 -2.21 18.48 -4.94
C VAL A 199 -2.78 18.68 -6.34
N ALA A 200 -2.78 17.64 -7.17
CA ALA A 200 -3.36 17.73 -8.52
C ALA A 200 -4.86 18.08 -8.49
N HIS A 201 -5.63 17.47 -7.56
CA HIS A 201 -7.03 17.77 -7.39
C HIS A 201 -7.25 19.22 -6.92
N HIS A 202 -6.52 19.68 -5.90
CA HIS A 202 -6.64 21.04 -5.41
C HIS A 202 -6.29 22.06 -6.49
N CYS A 203 -5.18 21.88 -7.20
CA CYS A 203 -4.77 22.80 -8.26
C CYS A 203 -5.77 22.79 -9.43
N ARG A 204 -6.13 21.62 -9.97
CA ARG A 204 -6.92 21.53 -11.20
C ARG A 204 -8.43 21.65 -10.98
N LYS A 205 -8.96 21.10 -9.89
CA LYS A 205 -10.41 21.06 -9.62
C LYS A 205 -10.85 22.17 -8.67
N ALA A 206 -10.19 22.31 -7.51
CA ALA A 206 -10.59 23.31 -6.53
C ALA A 206 -10.19 24.73 -6.94
N PHE A 207 -8.94 24.91 -7.39
CA PHE A 207 -8.39 26.21 -7.79
C PHE A 207 -8.53 26.49 -9.30
N ARG A 208 -8.93 25.49 -10.10
CA ARG A 208 -9.11 25.62 -11.57
C ARG A 208 -7.87 26.16 -12.28
N ILE A 209 -6.69 25.81 -11.78
CA ILE A 209 -5.41 26.08 -12.42
C ILE A 209 -5.22 25.00 -13.48
N ASP A 210 -5.80 25.21 -14.65
CA ASP A 210 -5.60 24.38 -15.84
C ASP A 210 -5.19 25.26 -17.03
N ARG A 211 -4.33 24.74 -17.90
CA ARG A 211 -3.81 25.46 -19.09
C ARG A 211 -4.92 25.78 -20.10
N SER A 212 -6.09 25.17 -19.95
CA SER A 212 -7.25 25.34 -20.85
C SER A 212 -8.17 26.51 -20.48
N SER A 213 -8.05 27.10 -19.28
CA SER A 213 -8.92 28.19 -18.84
C SER A 213 -8.17 29.53 -18.82
N ARG A 214 -8.60 30.49 -19.66
CA ARG A 214 -8.26 31.91 -19.50
C ARG A 214 -8.88 32.42 -18.20
N VAL A 215 -8.13 32.44 -17.10
CA VAL A 215 -8.62 32.96 -15.82
C VAL A 215 -8.39 34.47 -15.77
N HIS A 216 -9.46 35.26 -15.70
CA HIS A 216 -9.40 36.68 -15.37
C HIS A 216 -8.87 36.87 -13.94
N PHE A 217 -7.75 37.57 -13.83
CA PHE A 217 -6.93 37.70 -12.61
C PHE A 217 -7.58 38.44 -11.42
N SER A 218 -8.79 38.98 -11.56
CA SER A 218 -9.41 39.84 -10.54
C SER A 218 -10.06 39.09 -9.37
N SER A 219 -10.23 37.77 -9.42
CA SER A 219 -10.93 36.99 -8.38
C SER A 219 -10.01 36.18 -7.44
N ILE A 220 -8.70 36.17 -7.69
CA ILE A 220 -7.73 35.34 -6.95
C ILE A 220 -7.42 35.92 -5.56
N SER A 221 -7.49 37.25 -5.39
CA SER A 221 -7.15 37.95 -4.15
C SER A 221 -8.04 37.56 -2.96
N ALA A 222 -9.33 37.33 -3.16
CA ALA A 222 -10.26 37.09 -2.05
C ALA A 222 -10.22 35.64 -1.50
N ARG A 223 -9.78 34.65 -2.29
CA ARG A 223 -9.80 33.23 -1.88
C ARG A 223 -8.51 32.76 -1.21
N ILE A 224 -7.38 33.42 -1.45
CA ILE A 224 -6.09 33.08 -0.81
C ILE A 224 -6.13 33.32 0.71
N LEU A 225 -6.89 34.33 1.17
CA LEU A 225 -7.02 34.67 2.59
C LEU A 225 -7.78 33.61 3.41
N ILE A 226 -8.72 32.87 2.80
CA ILE A 226 -9.49 31.83 3.51
C ILE A 226 -8.66 30.56 3.71
N SER A 227 -7.81 30.17 2.74
CA SER A 227 -6.95 28.98 2.88
C SER A 227 -5.80 29.16 3.87
N ALA A 228 -5.28 30.38 4.05
CA ALA A 228 -4.21 30.63 5.03
C ALA A 228 -4.67 30.42 6.49
N ALA A 229 -5.97 30.55 6.77
CA ALA A 229 -6.55 30.30 8.09
C ALA A 229 -6.62 28.80 8.43
N LEU A 230 -6.82 27.92 7.45
CA LEU A 230 -6.86 26.47 7.69
C LEU A 230 -5.47 25.86 7.94
N VAL A 231 -4.41 26.40 7.32
CA VAL A 231 -3.05 25.85 7.42
C VAL A 231 -2.41 26.12 8.79
N ARG A 232 -2.84 27.16 9.52
CA ARG A 232 -2.29 27.47 10.86
C ARG A 232 -2.64 26.42 11.93
N ASN A 233 -3.67 25.60 11.73
CA ASN A 233 -4.11 24.59 12.71
C ASN A 233 -3.40 23.22 12.61
N ILE A 234 -2.45 23.04 11.69
CA ILE A 234 -1.67 21.80 11.56
C ILE A 234 -0.42 21.78 12.47
N SER A 235 -0.14 22.88 13.17
CA SER A 235 1.01 22.99 14.08
C SER A 235 0.89 22.18 15.39
N SER A 236 -0.27 21.58 15.67
CA SER A 236 -0.52 20.83 16.92
C SER A 236 -0.07 19.36 16.91
N CYS A 237 0.44 18.83 15.79
CA CYS A 237 0.81 17.41 15.65
C CYS A 237 2.32 17.12 15.85
N LYS A 238 3.03 17.92 16.66
CA LYS A 238 4.44 17.70 17.02
C LYS A 238 4.65 16.93 18.35
N ARG A 239 3.58 16.46 18.99
CA ARG A 239 3.64 15.94 20.38
C ARG A 239 3.44 14.41 20.52
N LEU A 240 3.59 13.63 19.44
CA LEU A 240 3.40 12.17 19.46
C LEU A 240 4.65 11.37 19.06
N TRP A 241 5.83 11.99 19.05
CA TRP A 241 7.12 11.35 18.72
C TRP A 241 8.19 11.60 19.81
N ASN A 242 7.77 11.79 21.05
CA ASN A 242 8.60 11.68 22.25
C ASN A 242 7.72 11.11 23.36
N GLY A 243 7.85 9.80 23.59
CA GLY A 243 7.14 9.00 24.58
C GLY A 243 7.54 7.56 24.41
#